data_AF-A0AAJ4W707-F1
#
_entry.id   AF-A0AAJ4W707-F1
#
_cell.length_a   1.000
_cell.length_b   1.000
_cell.length_c   1.000
_cell.angle_alpha   90.00
_cell.angle_beta   90.00
_cell.angle_gamma   90.00
#
_symmetry.space_group_name_H-M   'P 1'
#
loop_
_entity.id
_entity.type
_entity.pdbx_description
1 polymer ?
#
loop_
_entity_poly.entity_id
_entity_poly.type
_entity_poly.pdbx_seq_one_letter_code
_entity_poly.pdbx_strand_id
1 'polypeptide(L)'
;MIAVLYKLRWQIELVSKQLKQNFPLKYSLEDNQNAIKIQIYCVLIVNLLISVIKKKLKRSWAFSNLVSFCKIHLFNYIKLLHFLENPEQDWIIEDQEIKQLSLF
;
A
#
# COMPACT_ATOMS: atom_id res chain seq x y z
N MET A 1 14.30 22.08 -22.11
CA MET A 1 14.45 22.52 -20.70
C MET A 1 13.09 22.80 -20.04
N ILE A 2 12.22 23.59 -20.66
CA ILE A 2 10.87 23.93 -20.13
C ILE A 2 9.96 22.69 -19.97
N ALA A 3 9.91 21.79 -20.95
CA ALA A 3 9.08 20.58 -20.90
C ALA A 3 9.40 19.63 -19.71
N VAL A 4 10.67 19.56 -19.30
CA VAL A 4 11.09 18.73 -18.15
C VAL A 4 10.58 19.31 -16.83
N LEU A 5 10.59 20.64 -16.70
CA LEU A 5 10.06 21.34 -15.54
C LEU A 5 8.55 21.12 -15.40
N TYR A 6 7.81 21.17 -16.52
CA TYR A 6 6.39 20.85 -16.54
C TYR A 6 6.10 19.39 -16.19
N LYS A 7 6.94 18.45 -16.65
CA LYS A 7 6.82 17.03 -16.31
C LYS A 7 7.02 16.79 -14.80
N LEU A 8 7.99 17.47 -14.17
CA LEU A 8 8.23 17.38 -12.72
C LEU A 8 7.05 17.93 -11.92
N ARG A 9 6.48 19.07 -12.32
CA ARG A 9 5.29 19.64 -11.68
C ARG A 9 4.10 18.68 -11.73
N TRP A 10 3.89 18.05 -12.88
CA TRP A 10 2.85 17.03 -13.08
C TRP A 10 3.06 15.78 -12.21
N GLN A 11 4.30 15.35 -12.00
CA GLN A 11 4.59 14.21 -11.11
C GLN A 11 4.22 14.51 -9.66
N ILE A 12 4.52 15.72 -9.16
CA ILE A 12 4.16 16.15 -7.81
C ILE A 12 2.63 16.22 -7.64
N GLU A 13 1.93 16.73 -8.66
CA GLU A 13 0.47 16.83 -8.65
C GLU A 13 -0.19 15.45 -8.68
N LEU A 14 0.35 14.51 -9.47
CA LEU A 14 -0.11 13.13 -9.51
C LEU A 14 0.06 12.43 -8.15
N VAL A 15 1.22 12.59 -7.50
CA VAL A 15 1.46 12.06 -6.14
C VAL A 15 0.47 12.67 -5.15
N SER A 16 0.26 13.99 -5.21
CA SER A 16 -0.68 14.70 -4.33
C SER A 16 -2.13 14.25 -4.54
N LYS A 17 -2.53 13.98 -5.79
CA LYS A 17 -3.85 13.47 -6.15
C LYS A 17 -4.04 12.04 -5.65
N GLN A 18 -3.05 11.17 -5.86
CA GLN A 18 -3.07 9.81 -5.32
C GLN A 18 -3.15 9.80 -3.79
N LEU A 19 -2.44 10.72 -3.13
CA LEU A 19 -2.47 10.87 -1.68
C LEU A 19 -3.89 11.14 -1.16
N LYS A 20 -4.53 12.17 -1.71
CA LYS A 20 -5.87 12.60 -1.31
C LYS A 20 -6.94 11.55 -1.59
N GLN A 21 -6.79 10.76 -2.66
CA GLN A 21 -7.74 9.70 -3.02
C GLN A 21 -7.59 8.44 -2.14
N ASN A 22 -6.38 8.04 -1.80
CA ASN A 22 -6.12 6.80 -1.06
C ASN A 22 -6.19 6.98 0.46
N PHE A 23 -5.91 8.19 0.93
CA PHE A 23 -5.98 8.59 2.32
C PHE A 23 -6.97 9.75 2.42
N PRO A 24 -8.27 9.47 2.61
CA PRO A 24 -9.17 10.52 3.03
C PRO A 24 -8.63 11.01 4.37
N LEU A 25 -7.99 12.18 4.35
CA LEU A 25 -7.58 12.91 5.54
C LEU A 25 -8.89 13.25 6.24
N LYS A 26 -9.39 12.32 7.06
CA LYS A 26 -10.49 12.58 7.95
C LYS A 26 -9.93 13.66 8.87
N TYR A 27 -10.46 14.88 8.74
CA TYR A 27 -10.21 15.98 9.65
C TYR A 27 -10.76 15.56 11.02
N SER A 28 -10.05 14.64 11.67
CA SER A 28 -10.39 14.12 12.99
C SER A 28 -10.07 15.25 13.95
N LEU A 29 -11.06 16.10 14.20
CA LEU A 29 -11.49 16.74 15.46
C LEU A 29 -10.46 17.31 16.47
N GLU A 30 -9.17 17.22 16.22
CA GLU A 30 -8.09 17.78 17.01
C GLU A 30 -7.37 18.83 16.14
N ASP A 31 -7.64 20.10 16.43
CA ASP A 31 -7.12 21.28 15.71
C ASP A 31 -5.62 21.52 16.04
N ASN A 32 -4.78 20.50 15.83
CA ASN A 32 -3.34 20.62 16.05
C ASN A 32 -2.60 20.49 14.71
N GLN A 33 -2.01 21.60 14.26
CA GLN A 33 -1.16 21.65 13.07
C GLN A 33 -0.06 20.56 13.08
N ASN A 34 0.40 20.15 14.26
CA ASN A 34 1.38 19.09 14.41
C ASN A 34 0.81 17.71 14.03
N ALA A 35 -0.44 17.42 14.37
CA ALA A 35 -1.11 16.17 13.99
C ALA A 35 -1.23 16.07 12.45
N ILE A 36 -1.58 17.18 11.80
CA ILE A 36 -1.65 17.25 10.33
C ILE A 36 -0.27 17.03 9.70
N LYS A 37 0.79 17.64 10.25
CA LYS A 37 2.17 17.42 9.79
C LYS A 37 2.56 15.95 9.90
N ILE A 38 2.31 15.32 11.05
CA ILE A 38 2.60 13.90 11.28
C ILE A 38 1.82 13.01 10.30
N GLN A 39 0.54 13.31 10.05
CA GLN A 39 -0.27 12.59 9.07
C GLN A 39 0.35 12.69 7.67
N ILE A 40 0.79 13.87 7.26
CA ILE A 40 1.46 14.07 5.96
C ILE A 40 2.74 13.23 5.89
N TYR A 41 3.60 13.29 6.92
CA TYR A 41 4.83 12.49 6.95
C TYR A 41 4.54 10.98 6.90
N CYS A 42 3.57 10.49 7.68
CA CYS A 42 3.18 9.09 7.69
C CYS A 42 2.71 8.64 6.32
N VAL A 43 1.83 9.42 5.69
CA VAL A 43 1.29 9.12 4.37
C VAL A 43 2.38 9.15 3.28
N LEU A 44 3.37 10.05 3.39
CA LEU A 44 4.55 10.05 2.50
C LEU A 44 5.41 8.78 2.67
N ILE A 45 5.65 8.35 3.91
CA ILE A 45 6.40 7.12 4.21
C ILE A 45 5.69 5.90 3.61
N VAL A 46 4.38 5.78 3.81
CA VAL A 46 3.58 4.69 3.26
C VAL A 46 3.62 4.71 1.73
N ASN A 47 3.49 5.88 1.09
CA ASN A 47 3.55 6.00 -0.36
C ASN A 47 4.90 5.56 -0.93
N LEU A 48 6.00 5.89 -0.25
CA LEU A 48 7.35 5.43 -0.62
C LEU A 48 7.46 3.91 -0.48
N LEU A 49 7.00 3.36 0.64
CA LEU A 49 7.09 1.93 0.92
C LEU A 49 6.32 1.11 -0.14
N ILE A 50 5.09 1.53 -0.47
CA ILE A 50 4.27 0.90 -1.51
C ILE A 50 4.93 1.03 -2.89
N SER A 51 5.57 2.17 -3.19
CA SER A 51 6.31 2.34 -4.45
C SER A 51 7.50 1.40 -4.56
N VAL A 52 8.22 1.16 -3.46
CA VAL A 52 9.32 0.19 -3.41
C VAL A 52 8.80 -1.24 -3.58
N ILE A 53 7.71 -1.59 -2.90
CA ILE A 53 7.05 -2.90 -3.04
C ILE A 53 6.60 -3.11 -4.49
N LYS A 54 5.93 -2.13 -5.08
CA LYS A 54 5.51 -2.14 -6.49
C LYS A 54 6.70 -2.31 -7.45
N LYS A 55 7.85 -1.71 -7.16
CA LYS A 55 9.07 -1.85 -7.97
C LYS A 55 9.73 -3.23 -7.83
N LYS A 56 9.62 -3.87 -6.66
CA LYS A 56 10.12 -5.23 -6.43
C LYS A 56 9.22 -6.30 -7.05
N LEU A 57 7.93 -6.01 -7.19
CA LEU A 57 6.95 -6.91 -7.81
C LEU A 57 7.16 -7.01 -9.31
N LYS A 58 7.24 -8.25 -9.82
CA LYS A 58 7.29 -8.52 -11.27
C LYS A 58 5.94 -8.32 -11.95
N ARG A 59 4.83 -8.41 -11.20
CA ARG A 59 3.46 -8.29 -11.71
C ARG A 59 2.95 -6.86 -11.55
N SER A 60 2.28 -6.34 -12.60
CA SER A 60 1.70 -4.99 -12.56
C SER A 60 0.42 -4.98 -11.71
N TRP A 61 0.56 -4.59 -10.44
CA TRP A 61 -0.56 -4.34 -9.55
C TRP A 61 -0.98 -2.87 -9.57
N ALA A 62 -2.29 -2.63 -9.51
CA ALA A 62 -2.84 -1.30 -9.30
C ALA A 62 -2.45 -0.77 -7.92
N PHE A 63 -2.09 0.51 -7.83
CA PHE A 63 -1.62 1.12 -6.58
C PHE A 63 -2.69 1.04 -5.47
N SER A 64 -3.95 1.33 -5.80
CA SER A 64 -5.07 1.27 -4.86
C SER A 64 -5.27 -0.14 -4.29
N ASN A 65 -5.07 -1.19 -5.12
CA ASN A 65 -5.18 -2.57 -4.66
C ASN A 65 -4.08 -2.92 -3.65
N LEU A 66 -2.83 -2.48 -3.91
CA LEU A 66 -1.72 -2.66 -2.97
C LEU A 66 -1.98 -1.93 -1.64
N VAL A 67 -2.49 -0.69 -1.70
CA VAL A 67 -2.84 0.09 -0.50
C VAL A 67 -3.94 -0.62 0.30
N SER A 68 -5.03 -1.05 -0.35
CA SER A 68 -6.13 -1.76 0.31
C SER A 68 -5.68 -3.10 0.89
N PHE A 69 -4.82 -3.83 0.19
CA PHE A 69 -4.27 -5.08 0.69
C PHE A 69 -3.39 -4.86 1.92
N CYS A 70 -2.45 -3.91 1.87
CA CYS A 70 -1.65 -3.54 3.05
C CYS A 70 -2.53 -3.09 4.22
N LYS A 71 -3.67 -2.43 3.97
CA LYS A 71 -4.63 -2.05 5.02
C LYS A 71 -5.29 -3.27 5.68
N ILE A 72 -5.73 -4.25 4.89
CA ILE A 72 -6.40 -5.46 5.39
C ILE A 72 -5.40 -6.36 6.14
N HIS A 73 -4.19 -6.50 5.60
CA HIS A 73 -3.17 -7.40 6.11
C HIS A 73 -2.17 -6.74 7.08
N LEU A 74 -2.44 -5.50 7.52
CA LEU A 74 -1.56 -4.78 8.46
C LEU A 74 -1.38 -5.54 9.79
N PHE A 75 -2.42 -6.26 10.21
CA PHE A 75 -2.45 -7.02 11.46
C PHE A 75 -2.10 -8.50 11.28
N ASN A 76 -1.93 -8.98 10.04
CA ASN A 76 -1.66 -10.39 9.78
C ASN A 76 -0.22 -10.59 9.30
N TYR A 77 0.45 -11.64 9.78
CA TYR A 77 1.85 -11.89 9.46
C TYR A 77 1.98 -12.64 8.13
N ILE A 78 1.73 -11.93 7.03
CA ILE A 78 1.82 -12.50 5.68
C ILE A 78 3.13 -12.09 5.02
N LYS A 79 3.77 -13.03 4.32
CA LYS A 79 4.87 -12.71 3.39
C LYS A 79 4.30 -12.01 2.15
N LEU A 80 4.00 -10.72 2.31
CA LEU A 80 3.36 -9.85 1.32
C LEU A 80 3.94 -10.00 -0.08
N LEU A 81 5.27 -10.05 -0.20
CA LEU A 81 5.95 -10.20 -1.48
C LEU A 81 5.64 -11.54 -2.17
N HIS A 82 5.62 -12.62 -1.39
CA HIS A 82 5.37 -13.97 -1.89
C HIS A 82 3.91 -14.13 -2.34
N PHE A 83 2.96 -13.63 -1.54
CA PHE A 83 1.54 -13.63 -1.88
C PHE A 83 1.24 -12.81 -3.14
N LEU A 84 1.81 -11.62 -3.25
CA LEU A 84 1.59 -10.75 -4.41
C LEU A 84 2.23 -11.28 -5.70
N GLU A 85 3.24 -12.16 -5.60
CA GLU A 85 3.81 -12.88 -6.74
C GLU A 85 2.98 -14.14 -7.09
N ASN A 86 2.50 -14.89 -6.10
CA ASN A 86 1.71 -16.12 -6.30
C ASN A 86 0.46 -16.14 -5.39
N PRO A 87 -0.64 -15.48 -5.78
CA PRO A 87 -1.86 -15.39 -4.96
C PRO A 87 -2.55 -16.75 -4.75
N GLU A 88 -2.20 -17.76 -5.53
CA GLU A 88 -2.73 -19.11 -5.46
C GLU A 88 -2.02 -19.98 -4.40
N GLN A 89 -0.83 -19.60 -3.91
CA GLN A 89 -0.04 -20.44 -2.99
C GLN A 89 -0.42 -20.31 -1.52
N ASP A 90 -0.94 -19.17 -1.06
CA ASP A 90 -1.34 -19.00 0.35
C ASP A 90 -2.55 -19.88 0.72
N TRP A 91 -3.50 -20.09 -0.19
CA TRP A 91 -4.64 -21.00 0.02
C TRP A 91 -4.22 -22.47 0.19
N ILE A 92 -3.04 -22.84 -0.33
CA ILE A 92 -2.54 -24.23 -0.25
C ILE A 92 -1.99 -24.53 1.14
N ILE A 93 -1.45 -23.53 1.84
CA ILE A 93 -0.95 -23.70 3.21
C ILE A 93 -2.12 -23.99 4.17
N GLU A 94 -3.23 -23.28 4.01
CA GLU A 94 -4.43 -23.45 4.84
C GLU A 94 -5.18 -24.76 4.52
N ASP A 95 -5.23 -25.20 3.24
CA ASP A 95 -5.82 -26.50 2.87
C ASP A 95 -5.01 -27.69 3.42
N GLN A 96 -3.67 -27.57 3.48
CA GLN A 96 -2.80 -28.61 4.03
C GLN A 96 -2.93 -28.73 5.56
N GLU A 97 -3.01 -27.62 6.30
CA GLU A 97 -3.25 -27.66 7.75
C GLU A 97 -4.64 -28.19 8.09
N ILE A 98 -5.69 -27.78 7.36
CA ILE A 98 -7.06 -28.27 7.59
C ILE A 98 -7.19 -29.77 7.26
N LYS A 99 -6.47 -30.28 6.23
CA LYS A 99 -6.39 -31.72 5.98
C LYS A 99 -5.71 -32.49 7.10
N GLN A 100 -4.64 -31.97 7.69
CA GLN A 100 -3.96 -32.62 8.82
C GLN A 100 -4.84 -32.69 10.07
N LEU A 101 -5.65 -31.67 10.35
CA LEU A 101 -6.56 -31.63 11.51
C LEU A 101 -7.82 -32.50 11.34
N SER A 102 -8.27 -32.76 10.11
CA SER A 102 -9.41 -33.66 9.84
C SER A 102 -9.03 -35.15 9.78
N LEU A 103 -7.74 -35.45 9.88
CA LEU A 103 -7.19 -36.81 9.94
C LEU A 103 -6.98 -37.31 11.39
N PHE A 104 -7.41 -36.54 12.39
CA PHE A 104 -7.46 -36.93 13.81
C PHE A 104 -8.90 -36.95 14.33
#